data_AF-A0A7K3PTW5-F1
#
_entry.id   AF-A0A7K3PTW5-F1
#
_cell.length_a   1.000
_cell.length_b   1.000
_cell.length_c   1.000
_cell.angle_alpha   90.00
_cell.angle_beta   90.00
_cell.angle_gamma   90.00
#
_symmetry.space_group_name_H-M   'P 1'
#
loop_
_entity.id
_entity.type
_entity.pdbx_description
1 polymer ?
#
loop_
_entity_poly.entity_id
_entity_poly.type
_entity_poly.pdbx_seq_one_letter_code
_entity_poly.pdbx_strand_id
1 'polypeptide(L)'
;MEAPDVVSEVLHILARGADGVLSAAGGTAAQTLIAALRERLGGAEEDRTTLDTFLGNPDDAAVTAAVRAILEREVAADPGFGRRLRALADASTERPPQSITGSVVISGGARVGRNQISLGPLTVNHNGQGWWLLAVLAVALVVLVALAGYGGVRVFTDGNEGTKPNTSGAGPGTPSHEGTKPPAAEPLPPNRTTADAILPDRVALEGTSFASLPGGYFPDGERSGYEGTICAEHPKPCADRVRAGASAGYSPNDMSEETGWHAELEVLVHASEADAEQTFDALVKAFGNDASTGFRPDPSAYTPPAEAQLGDEIADYRVVWEGQDIGIMCMMRRGPYVALIDQEKDGWAAVMDNETQTQLNTLMLRRMNEALSGDTPHAALRDVQSA
;
A
#
# COMPACT_ATOMS: atom_id res chain seq x y z
N MET A 1 -17.34 -6.93 33.64
CA MET A 1 -18.03 -5.64 33.70
C MET A 1 -19.49 -5.86 33.29
N GLU A 2 -20.46 -5.50 34.13
CA GLU A 2 -21.90 -5.65 33.82
C GLU A 2 -22.42 -4.45 33.00
N ALA A 3 -23.59 -4.56 32.37
CA ALA A 3 -24.19 -3.47 31.58
C ALA A 3 -24.32 -2.10 32.30
N PRO A 4 -24.74 -2.02 33.59
CA PRO A 4 -24.82 -0.74 34.31
C PRO A 4 -23.47 -0.05 34.53
N ASP A 5 -22.39 -0.84 34.51
CA ASP A 5 -21.01 -0.40 34.72
C ASP A 5 -20.44 0.26 33.44
N VAL A 6 -20.84 -0.25 32.26
CA VAL A 6 -20.49 0.35 30.96
C VAL A 6 -21.18 1.69 30.74
N VAL A 7 -22.48 1.79 31.05
CA VAL A 7 -23.25 3.03 30.87
C VAL A 7 -22.67 4.16 31.73
N SER A 8 -22.27 3.84 32.97
CA SER A 8 -21.68 4.83 33.89
C SER A 8 -20.31 5.32 33.40
N GLU A 9 -19.46 4.43 32.90
CA GLU A 9 -18.14 4.80 32.36
C GLU A 9 -18.25 5.64 31.09
N VAL A 10 -19.13 5.26 30.16
CA VAL A 10 -19.39 6.02 28.93
C VAL A 10 -19.90 7.42 29.25
N LEU A 11 -20.85 7.57 30.19
CA LEU A 11 -21.31 8.89 30.64
C LEU A 11 -20.17 9.73 31.20
N HIS A 12 -19.27 9.12 31.98
CA HIS A 12 -18.13 9.82 32.57
C HIS A 12 -17.10 10.28 31.50
N ILE A 13 -16.93 9.53 30.42
CA ILE A 13 -16.05 9.91 29.29
C ILE A 13 -16.69 11.01 28.45
N LEU A 14 -17.99 10.93 28.17
CA LEU A 14 -18.73 11.92 27.41
C LEU A 14 -18.75 13.29 28.12
N ALA A 15 -18.98 13.30 29.44
CA ALA A 15 -18.93 14.52 30.24
C ALA A 15 -17.54 15.18 30.19
N ARG A 16 -16.46 14.39 30.31
CA ARG A 16 -15.08 14.90 30.17
C ARG A 16 -14.75 15.40 28.76
N GLY A 17 -15.35 14.80 27.73
CA GLY A 17 -15.21 15.23 26.34
C GLY A 17 -15.91 16.56 26.04
N ALA A 18 -17.07 16.79 26.67
CA ALA A 18 -17.83 18.03 26.55
C ALA A 18 -17.10 19.25 27.11
N ASP A 19 -16.37 19.10 28.22
CA ASP A 19 -15.60 20.18 28.84
C ASP A 19 -14.30 20.53 28.09
N GLY A 20 -13.91 19.74 27.08
CA GLY A 20 -12.71 19.98 26.28
C GLY A 20 -11.38 19.74 27.02
N VAL A 21 -11.39 19.20 28.24
CA VAL A 21 -10.21 18.97 29.10
C VAL A 21 -9.59 17.58 28.87
N LEU A 22 -9.50 17.13 27.62
CA LEU A 22 -8.85 15.85 27.28
C LEU A 22 -7.52 16.06 26.56
N SER A 23 -6.57 15.15 26.81
CA SER A 23 -5.37 15.02 26.00
C SER A 23 -5.75 14.70 24.54
N ALA A 24 -4.85 14.94 23.58
CA ALA A 24 -5.13 14.72 22.15
C ALA A 24 -5.67 13.31 21.82
N ALA A 25 -5.29 12.28 22.60
CA ALA A 25 -5.80 10.92 22.49
C ALA A 25 -7.14 10.68 23.19
N GLY A 26 -7.41 11.38 24.31
CA GLY A 26 -8.71 11.30 24.98
C GLY A 26 -9.81 12.03 24.21
N GLY A 27 -9.47 13.15 23.55
CA GLY A 27 -10.41 13.93 22.75
C GLY A 27 -10.93 13.17 21.52
N THR A 28 -10.07 12.38 20.86
CA THR A 28 -10.47 11.53 19.72
C THR A 28 -11.40 10.40 20.16
N ALA A 29 -11.10 9.70 21.26
CA ALA A 29 -11.96 8.60 21.75
C ALA A 29 -13.36 9.10 22.18
N ALA A 30 -13.44 10.26 22.83
CA ALA A 30 -14.72 10.87 23.19
C ALA A 30 -15.53 11.29 21.95
N GLN A 31 -14.88 11.82 20.91
CA GLN A 31 -15.55 12.15 19.64
C GLN A 31 -16.07 10.91 18.91
N THR A 32 -15.30 9.81 18.91
CA THR A 32 -15.73 8.52 18.34
C THR A 32 -16.93 7.94 19.09
N LEU A 33 -16.95 8.04 20.42
CA LEU A 33 -18.12 7.66 21.24
C LEU A 33 -19.37 8.49 20.91
N ILE A 34 -19.21 9.81 20.75
CA ILE A 34 -20.31 10.72 20.37
C ILE A 34 -20.85 10.39 18.97
N ALA A 35 -19.97 10.11 18.01
CA ALA A 35 -20.34 9.76 16.65
C ALA A 35 -21.16 8.45 16.62
N ALA A 36 -20.67 7.40 17.29
CA ALA A 36 -21.37 6.11 17.39
C ALA A 36 -22.76 6.24 18.05
N LEU A 37 -22.91 7.13 19.03
CA LEU A 37 -24.20 7.41 19.65
C LEU A 37 -25.15 8.16 18.72
N ARG A 38 -24.68 9.20 18.01
CA ARG A 38 -25.51 9.95 17.05
C ARG A 38 -25.98 9.11 15.87
N GLU A 39 -25.14 8.20 15.41
CA GLU A 39 -25.47 7.22 14.37
C GLU A 39 -26.54 6.25 14.85
N ARG A 40 -26.38 5.68 16.06
CA ARG A 40 -27.36 4.77 16.65
C ARG A 40 -28.71 5.43 16.89
N LEU A 41 -28.70 6.69 17.33
CA LEU A 41 -29.91 7.50 17.51
C LEU A 41 -30.50 8.03 16.18
N GLY A 42 -29.90 7.63 15.05
CA GLY A 42 -30.47 7.44 13.71
C GLY A 42 -31.91 7.91 13.46
N GLY A 43 -32.83 7.19 14.07
CA GLY A 43 -34.28 7.29 13.86
C GLY A 43 -35.06 7.97 14.98
N ALA A 44 -34.40 8.54 16.00
CA ALA A 44 -35.04 9.15 17.16
C ALA A 44 -34.50 10.57 17.43
N GLU A 45 -35.09 11.56 16.75
CA GLU A 45 -34.71 12.99 16.82
C GLU A 45 -34.75 13.56 18.25
N GLU A 46 -35.66 13.09 19.09
CA GLU A 46 -35.77 13.50 20.50
C GLU A 46 -34.57 13.01 21.34
N ASP A 47 -34.09 11.79 21.08
CA ASP A 47 -32.94 11.22 21.78
C ASP A 47 -31.63 11.92 21.37
N ARG A 48 -31.49 12.29 20.08
CA ARG A 48 -30.37 13.10 19.60
C ARG A 48 -30.32 14.47 20.24
N THR A 49 -31.46 15.15 20.30
CA THR A 49 -31.57 16.47 20.93
C THR A 49 -31.20 16.40 22.41
N THR A 50 -31.59 15.32 23.09
CA THR A 50 -31.24 15.06 24.49
C THR A 50 -29.74 14.82 24.66
N LEU A 51 -29.12 14.06 23.76
CA LEU A 51 -27.66 13.86 23.74
C LEU A 51 -26.88 15.15 23.49
N ASP A 52 -27.32 15.99 22.54
CA ASP A 52 -26.67 17.26 22.24
C ASP A 52 -26.84 18.26 23.40
N THR A 53 -27.98 18.25 24.08
CA THR A 53 -28.20 19.04 25.30
C THR A 53 -27.25 18.62 26.42
N PHE A 54 -27.02 17.31 26.58
CA PHE A 54 -26.04 16.78 27.54
C PHE A 54 -24.61 17.22 27.22
N LEU A 55 -24.22 17.16 25.95
CA LEU A 55 -22.89 17.59 25.52
C LEU A 55 -22.66 19.10 25.67
N GLY A 56 -23.72 19.90 25.64
CA GLY A 56 -23.65 21.34 25.92
C GLY A 56 -23.65 21.70 27.41
N ASN A 57 -24.17 20.81 28.27
CA ASN A 57 -24.26 21.03 29.71
C ASN A 57 -24.28 19.70 30.49
N PRO A 58 -23.11 19.06 30.70
CA PRO A 58 -23.02 17.73 31.30
C PRO A 58 -23.33 17.71 32.81
N ASP A 59 -23.34 18.88 33.47
CA ASP A 59 -23.63 19.02 34.92
C ASP A 59 -25.14 19.02 35.24
N ASP A 60 -26.01 19.08 34.23
CA ASP A 60 -27.46 18.99 34.45
C ASP A 60 -27.87 17.55 34.80
N ALA A 61 -28.28 17.36 36.06
CA ALA A 61 -28.65 16.05 36.59
C ALA A 61 -29.89 15.44 35.89
N ALA A 62 -30.82 16.26 35.42
CA ALA A 62 -32.00 15.79 34.71
C ALA A 62 -31.64 15.31 33.30
N VAL A 63 -30.78 16.05 32.61
CA VAL A 63 -30.29 15.70 31.27
C VAL A 63 -29.37 14.47 31.32
N THR A 64 -28.52 14.37 32.34
CA THR A 64 -27.66 13.18 32.57
C THR A 64 -28.48 11.93 32.83
N ALA A 65 -29.56 12.02 33.62
CA ALA A 65 -30.47 10.90 33.85
C ALA A 65 -31.21 10.47 32.57
N ALA A 66 -31.57 11.42 31.71
CA ALA A 66 -32.20 11.13 30.43
C ALA A 66 -31.25 10.41 29.46
N VAL A 67 -29.99 10.86 29.32
CA VAL A 67 -28.98 10.17 28.48
C VAL A 67 -28.65 8.78 29.03
N ARG A 68 -28.60 8.61 30.35
CA ARG A 68 -28.44 7.28 30.97
C ARG A 68 -29.56 6.32 30.56
N ALA A 69 -30.81 6.76 30.64
CA ALA A 69 -31.95 5.93 30.28
C ALA A 69 -31.95 5.57 28.77
N ILE A 70 -31.50 6.48 27.91
CA ILE A 70 -31.30 6.22 26.48
C ILE A 70 -30.24 5.13 26.28
N LEU A 71 -29.07 5.28 26.92
CA LEU A 71 -27.98 4.30 26.82
C LEU A 71 -28.38 2.92 27.34
N GLU A 72 -29.08 2.84 28.47
CA GLU A 72 -29.57 1.58 29.03
C GLU A 72 -30.57 0.91 28.08
N ARG A 73 -31.48 1.68 27.47
CA ARG A 73 -32.45 1.18 26.49
C ARG A 73 -31.75 0.65 25.24
N GLU A 74 -30.80 1.39 24.69
CA GLU A 74 -30.07 0.99 23.48
C GLU A 74 -29.17 -0.23 23.71
N VAL A 75 -28.50 -0.31 24.85
CA VAL A 75 -27.67 -1.47 25.22
C VAL A 75 -28.52 -2.71 25.51
N ALA A 76 -29.71 -2.54 26.09
CA ALA A 76 -30.65 -3.64 26.29
C ALA A 76 -31.27 -4.14 24.97
N ALA A 77 -31.52 -3.24 24.02
CA ALA A 77 -32.03 -3.57 22.69
C ALA A 77 -30.97 -4.22 21.78
N ASP A 78 -29.69 -3.84 21.93
CA ASP A 78 -28.56 -4.41 21.18
C ASP A 78 -27.35 -4.68 22.10
N PRO A 79 -27.17 -5.94 22.55
CA PRO A 79 -26.00 -6.33 23.33
C PRO A 79 -24.66 -6.15 22.60
N GLY A 80 -24.66 -6.14 21.26
CA GLY A 80 -23.48 -5.84 20.44
C GLY A 80 -23.06 -4.37 20.52
N PHE A 81 -24.03 -3.46 20.56
CA PHE A 81 -23.80 -2.04 20.82
C PHE A 81 -23.18 -1.81 22.21
N GLY A 82 -23.63 -2.51 23.24
CA GLY A 82 -23.01 -2.46 24.57
C GLY A 82 -21.55 -2.91 24.59
N ARG A 83 -21.17 -3.90 23.77
CA ARG A 83 -19.76 -4.33 23.63
C ARG A 83 -18.91 -3.29 22.91
N ARG A 84 -19.45 -2.64 21.87
CA ARG A 84 -18.78 -1.53 21.14
C ARG A 84 -18.50 -0.34 22.07
N LEU A 85 -19.50 0.07 22.84
CA LEU A 85 -19.36 1.15 23.82
C LEU A 85 -18.29 0.84 24.88
N ARG A 86 -18.22 -0.42 25.34
CA ARG A 86 -17.18 -0.85 26.29
C ARG A 86 -15.78 -0.79 25.68
N ALA A 87 -15.59 -1.29 24.46
CA ALA A 87 -14.27 -1.28 23.82
C ALA A 87 -13.75 0.16 23.61
N LEU A 88 -14.64 1.08 23.22
CA LEU A 88 -14.31 2.50 23.09
C LEU A 88 -14.01 3.16 24.45
N ALA A 89 -14.75 2.78 25.50
CA ALA A 89 -14.48 3.23 26.86
C ALA A 89 -13.13 2.74 27.38
N ASP A 90 -12.81 1.46 27.17
CA ASP A 90 -11.53 0.86 27.56
C ASP A 90 -10.36 1.56 26.84
N ALA A 91 -10.47 1.79 25.53
CA ALA A 91 -9.48 2.54 24.75
C ALA A 91 -9.26 3.98 25.24
N SER A 92 -10.28 4.61 25.84
CA SER A 92 -10.17 5.96 26.41
C SER A 92 -9.45 6.02 27.76
N THR A 93 -9.28 4.87 28.43
CA THR A 93 -8.66 4.76 29.76
C THR A 93 -7.20 4.27 29.73
N GLU A 94 -6.69 3.85 28.56
CA GLU A 94 -5.28 3.49 28.40
C GLU A 94 -4.38 4.71 28.63
N ARG A 95 -3.69 4.72 29.79
CA ARG A 95 -2.71 5.75 30.15
C ARG A 95 -1.46 5.63 29.28
N PRO A 96 -0.90 6.74 28.78
CA PRO A 96 0.47 6.73 28.26
C PRO A 96 1.44 6.28 29.38
N PRO A 97 2.51 5.53 29.06
CA PRO A 97 3.49 5.13 30.06
C PRO A 97 4.06 6.36 30.77
N GLN A 98 4.04 6.35 32.11
CA GLN A 98 4.56 7.45 32.92
C GLN A 98 6.06 7.62 32.66
N SER A 99 6.49 8.85 32.35
CA SER A 99 7.90 9.19 32.24
C SER A 99 8.55 9.16 33.62
N ILE A 100 9.48 8.22 33.82
CA ILE A 100 10.28 8.15 35.05
C ILE A 100 11.27 9.32 35.04
N THR A 101 11.20 10.19 36.04
CA THR A 101 12.09 11.35 36.16
C THR A 101 13.53 10.88 36.41
N GLY A 102 14.46 11.28 35.54
CA GLY A 102 15.89 10.95 35.62
C GLY A 102 16.40 9.99 34.54
N SER A 103 15.54 9.45 33.67
CA SER A 103 15.96 8.65 32.51
C SER A 103 15.55 9.32 31.20
N VAL A 104 16.48 9.43 30.26
CA VAL A 104 16.17 9.74 28.87
C VAL A 104 15.94 8.42 28.15
N VAL A 105 14.67 8.14 27.83
CA VAL A 105 14.29 7.03 26.95
C VAL A 105 14.16 7.59 25.54
N ILE A 106 15.02 7.13 24.63
CA ILE A 106 14.88 7.37 23.20
C ILE A 106 14.25 6.12 22.61
N SER A 107 12.95 6.18 22.34
CA SER A 107 12.25 5.18 21.55
C SER A 107 12.64 5.32 20.07
N GLY A 108 12.78 4.19 19.39
CA GLY A 108 13.33 4.05 18.04
C GLY A 108 12.47 4.70 16.94
N GLY A 109 12.46 6.03 16.90
CA GLY A 109 11.74 6.81 15.88
C GLY A 109 11.78 8.34 16.08
N ALA A 110 12.24 8.86 17.22
CA ALA A 110 12.23 10.31 17.46
C ALA A 110 13.40 11.02 16.73
N ARG A 111 13.10 11.68 15.59
CA ARG A 111 14.02 12.67 14.99
C ARG A 111 13.83 14.03 15.66
N VAL A 112 14.78 14.41 16.52
CA VAL A 112 14.84 15.75 17.10
C VAL A 112 15.53 16.70 16.10
N GLY A 113 14.73 17.47 15.36
CA GLY A 113 15.22 18.54 14.49
C GLY A 113 15.24 19.89 15.21
N ARG A 114 16.38 20.59 15.16
CA ARG A 114 16.62 22.00 15.59
C ARG A 114 16.89 22.28 17.08
N ASN A 115 17.51 21.38 17.84
CA ASN A 115 18.10 21.76 19.14
C ASN A 115 19.64 21.68 19.13
N GLN A 116 20.28 22.77 19.57
CA GLN A 116 21.70 22.83 19.87
C GLN A 116 21.99 21.90 21.05
N ILE A 117 22.68 20.79 20.78
CA ILE A 117 23.30 19.99 21.84
C ILE A 117 24.78 20.39 21.87
N SER A 118 25.13 21.33 22.75
CA SER A 118 26.52 21.64 23.07
C SER A 118 27.08 20.51 23.92
N LEU A 119 27.65 19.50 23.27
CA LEU A 119 28.70 18.69 23.87
C LEU A 119 30.01 19.46 23.67
N GLY A 120 30.85 19.56 24.70
CA GLY A 120 32.13 20.26 24.64
C GLY A 120 33.08 19.74 23.53
N PRO A 121 34.34 20.21 23.55
CA PRO A 121 34.97 21.02 22.52
C PRO A 121 35.13 20.32 21.14
N LEU A 122 34.03 19.99 20.46
CA LEU A 122 34.03 19.71 19.02
C LEU A 122 32.75 20.28 18.40
N THR A 123 32.85 21.52 17.94
CA THR A 123 31.81 22.17 17.13
C THR A 123 32.00 21.76 15.68
N VAL A 124 31.21 20.81 15.18
CA VAL A 124 31.16 20.52 13.75
C VAL A 124 30.20 21.53 13.11
N ASN A 125 30.77 22.51 12.39
CA ASN A 125 30.01 23.54 11.69
C ASN A 125 29.57 23.01 10.31
N HIS A 126 28.27 23.00 10.04
CA HIS A 126 27.74 22.63 8.72
C HIS A 126 27.85 23.87 7.80
N ASN A 127 28.85 23.89 6.93
CA ASN A 127 29.09 25.02 6.03
C ASN A 127 28.25 24.86 4.75
N GLY A 128 27.25 25.73 4.55
CA GLY A 128 26.34 25.76 3.38
C GLY A 128 26.98 26.14 2.04
N GLN A 129 28.32 26.12 1.97
CA GLN A 129 29.11 26.56 0.82
C GLN A 129 29.38 25.42 -0.21
N GLY A 130 29.09 24.16 0.15
CA GLY A 130 29.26 23.00 -0.74
C GLY A 130 28.23 22.89 -1.86
N TRP A 131 26.99 23.36 -1.62
CA TRP A 131 25.91 23.31 -2.62
C TRP A 131 26.15 24.26 -3.79
N TRP A 132 26.81 25.39 -3.55
CA TRP A 132 27.18 26.35 -4.60
C TRP A 132 28.30 25.84 -5.50
N LEU A 133 29.27 25.08 -4.97
CA LEU A 133 30.35 24.47 -5.77
C LEU A 133 29.82 23.36 -6.69
N LEU A 134 28.83 22.58 -6.25
CA LEU A 134 28.19 21.55 -7.09
C LEU A 134 27.35 22.17 -8.21
N ALA A 135 26.66 23.28 -7.94
CA ALA A 135 25.90 24.00 -8.96
C ALA A 135 26.82 24.59 -10.05
N VAL A 136 27.96 25.16 -9.67
CA VAL A 136 28.96 25.69 -10.63
C VAL A 136 29.58 24.55 -11.46
N LEU A 137 29.85 23.40 -10.86
CA LEU A 137 30.37 22.22 -11.56
C LEU A 137 29.37 21.68 -12.58
N ALA A 138 28.08 21.61 -12.21
CA ALA A 138 27.01 21.16 -13.09
C ALA A 138 26.84 22.09 -14.30
N VAL A 139 26.90 23.42 -14.09
CA VAL A 139 26.83 24.41 -15.18
C VAL A 139 28.04 24.29 -16.11
N ALA A 140 29.25 24.11 -15.58
CA ALA A 140 30.45 23.90 -16.40
C ALA A 140 30.36 22.61 -17.24
N LEU A 141 29.77 21.55 -16.69
CA LEU A 141 29.56 20.28 -17.39
C LEU A 141 28.54 20.42 -18.53
N VAL A 142 27.45 21.16 -18.32
CA VAL A 142 26.45 21.47 -19.36
C VAL A 142 27.07 22.31 -20.49
N VAL A 143 27.94 23.27 -20.15
CA VAL A 143 28.66 24.08 -21.16
C VAL A 143 29.63 23.23 -22.00
N LEU A 144 30.31 22.25 -21.38
CA LEU A 144 31.19 21.32 -22.11
C LEU A 144 30.42 20.40 -23.05
N VAL A 145 29.25 19.90 -22.62
CA VAL A 145 28.36 19.08 -23.47
C VAL A 145 27.81 19.90 -24.64
N ALA A 146 27.44 21.17 -24.39
CA ALA A 146 27.00 22.08 -25.45
C ALA A 146 28.12 22.40 -26.45
N LEU A 147 29.36 22.60 -26.00
CA LEU A 147 30.52 22.83 -26.87
C LEU A 147 30.89 21.59 -27.70
N ALA A 148 30.79 20.39 -27.12
CA ALA A 148 30.99 19.13 -27.84
C ALA A 148 29.91 18.90 -28.91
N GLY A 149 28.66 19.30 -28.63
CA GLY A 149 27.56 19.27 -29.60
C GLY A 149 27.69 20.32 -30.72
N TYR A 150 28.24 21.51 -30.42
CA TYR A 150 28.34 22.61 -31.38
C TYR A 150 29.61 22.56 -32.27
N GLY A 151 30.57 21.68 -31.98
CA GLY A 151 31.80 21.48 -32.78
C GLY A 151 31.80 20.25 -33.71
N GLY A 152 30.80 19.37 -33.63
CA GLY A 152 30.83 18.03 -34.23
C GLY A 152 30.20 17.86 -35.60
N VAL A 153 29.79 18.93 -36.30
CA VAL A 153 29.14 18.84 -37.62
C VAL A 153 29.94 19.60 -38.67
N ARG A 154 31.10 19.04 -39.06
CA ARG A 154 31.73 19.26 -40.39
C ARG A 154 33.00 18.42 -40.56
N VAL A 155 32.91 17.09 -40.53
CA VAL A 155 33.82 16.24 -41.33
C VAL A 155 33.07 14.97 -41.70
N PHE A 156 33.27 14.52 -42.93
CA PHE A 156 32.75 13.31 -43.59
C PHE A 156 31.43 13.46 -44.37
N THR A 157 31.53 14.19 -45.48
CA THR A 157 30.92 13.76 -46.75
C THR A 157 31.98 13.80 -47.86
N ASP A 158 31.85 12.84 -48.79
CA ASP A 158 32.60 12.58 -50.03
C ASP A 158 33.99 11.96 -49.85
N GLY A 159 34.37 10.82 -50.43
CA GLY A 159 33.82 10.00 -51.50
C GLY A 159 35.02 9.54 -52.34
N ASN A 160 35.22 8.23 -52.59
CA ASN A 160 35.75 7.78 -53.88
C ASN A 160 35.64 6.27 -54.09
N GLU A 161 35.38 5.95 -55.35
CA GLU A 161 35.30 4.64 -55.98
C GLU A 161 36.61 3.85 -55.91
N GLY A 162 36.53 2.52 -56.07
CA GLY A 162 37.66 1.74 -56.55
C GLY A 162 37.72 0.26 -56.16
N THR A 163 37.27 -0.60 -57.08
CA THR A 163 38.02 -1.81 -57.48
C THR A 163 38.07 -3.03 -56.54
N LYS A 164 37.22 -4.03 -56.82
CA LYS A 164 37.58 -5.47 -56.73
C LYS A 164 38.71 -5.76 -57.75
N PRO A 165 39.63 -6.74 -57.58
CA PRO A 165 39.24 -8.13 -57.23
C PRO A 165 40.28 -9.02 -56.49
N ASN A 166 39.76 -10.20 -56.10
CA ASN A 166 40.36 -11.54 -56.18
C ASN A 166 41.01 -12.26 -54.96
N THR A 167 40.57 -13.53 -54.87
CA THR A 167 41.26 -14.80 -54.57
C THR A 167 41.43 -15.30 -53.13
N SER A 168 40.61 -16.35 -52.85
CA SER A 168 41.01 -17.73 -52.48
C SER A 168 41.79 -17.99 -51.19
N GLY A 169 41.19 -18.79 -50.32
CA GLY A 169 41.89 -19.52 -49.25
C GLY A 169 40.95 -20.44 -48.48
N ALA A 170 40.83 -21.69 -48.93
CA ALA A 170 40.15 -22.78 -48.23
C ALA A 170 41.02 -23.32 -47.09
N GLY A 171 40.40 -23.67 -45.97
CA GLY A 171 41.00 -24.40 -44.85
C GLY A 171 39.94 -24.80 -43.82
N PRO A 172 39.72 -26.10 -43.57
CA PRO A 172 38.57 -26.59 -42.80
C PRO A 172 38.87 -26.68 -41.29
N GLY A 173 37.93 -26.21 -40.47
CA GLY A 173 37.96 -26.35 -39.02
C GLY A 173 36.58 -26.79 -38.51
N THR A 174 36.52 -28.05 -38.11
CA THR A 174 35.59 -28.76 -37.22
C THR A 174 34.35 -27.99 -36.69
N PRO A 175 33.11 -28.48 -36.91
CA PRO A 175 31.95 -27.95 -36.21
C PRO A 175 31.95 -28.47 -34.77
N SER A 176 32.32 -27.62 -33.82
CA SER A 176 31.93 -27.82 -32.43
C SER A 176 30.42 -27.61 -32.36
N HIS A 177 29.68 -28.66 -32.00
CA HIS A 177 28.31 -28.54 -31.53
C HIS A 177 28.31 -27.64 -30.28
N GLU A 178 28.18 -26.34 -30.47
CA GLU A 178 27.49 -25.51 -29.49
C GLU A 178 26.07 -26.05 -29.43
N GLY A 179 25.77 -26.74 -28.32
CA GLY A 179 24.41 -27.12 -28.00
C GLY A 179 23.55 -25.88 -28.11
N THR A 180 22.69 -25.85 -29.12
CA THR A 180 21.68 -24.82 -29.30
C THR A 180 20.87 -24.82 -28.02
N LYS A 181 21.14 -23.84 -27.14
CA LYS A 181 20.24 -23.47 -26.06
C LYS A 181 18.87 -23.35 -26.74
N PRO A 182 17.84 -24.06 -26.25
CA PRO A 182 16.49 -23.89 -26.79
C PRO A 182 16.20 -22.38 -26.90
N PRO A 183 15.56 -21.91 -27.97
CA PRO A 183 15.18 -20.51 -28.05
C PRO A 183 14.50 -20.13 -26.74
N ALA A 184 14.99 -19.06 -26.10
CA ALA A 184 14.36 -18.55 -24.90
C ALA A 184 12.89 -18.34 -25.23
N ALA A 185 12.01 -18.98 -24.47
CA ALA A 185 10.58 -18.85 -24.71
C ALA A 185 10.20 -17.37 -24.63
N GLU A 186 9.40 -16.91 -25.59
CA GLU A 186 8.97 -15.52 -25.63
C GLU A 186 7.90 -15.28 -24.56
N PRO A 187 7.93 -14.13 -23.86
CA PRO A 187 6.88 -13.77 -22.92
C PRO A 187 5.50 -13.74 -23.57
N LEU A 188 4.46 -13.99 -22.79
CA LEU A 188 3.09 -13.87 -23.27
C LEU A 188 2.80 -12.47 -23.82
N PRO A 189 1.94 -12.36 -24.87
CA PRO A 189 1.70 -11.10 -25.58
C PRO A 189 1.11 -10.02 -24.66
N PRO A 190 1.39 -8.73 -24.89
CA PRO A 190 1.01 -7.67 -23.98
C PRO A 190 -0.44 -7.22 -24.19
N ASN A 191 -1.39 -8.05 -23.74
CA ASN A 191 -2.82 -7.83 -23.93
C ASN A 191 -3.61 -8.17 -22.65
N ARG A 192 -4.92 -7.90 -22.69
CA ARG A 192 -5.84 -8.13 -21.56
C ARG A 192 -5.89 -9.60 -21.15
N THR A 193 -5.87 -10.54 -22.10
CA THR A 193 -5.86 -11.98 -21.80
C THR A 193 -4.66 -12.36 -20.93
N THR A 194 -3.49 -11.79 -21.19
CA THR A 194 -2.29 -12.02 -20.36
C THR A 194 -2.45 -11.41 -18.97
N ALA A 195 -2.96 -10.19 -18.85
CA ALA A 195 -3.22 -9.56 -17.54
C ALA A 195 -4.20 -10.39 -16.71
N ASP A 196 -5.32 -10.80 -17.31
CA ASP A 196 -6.36 -11.63 -16.68
C ASP A 196 -5.82 -13.01 -16.26
N ALA A 197 -4.92 -13.60 -17.07
CA ALA A 197 -4.34 -14.89 -16.79
C ALA A 197 -3.34 -14.85 -15.63
N ILE A 198 -2.60 -13.74 -15.45
CA ILE A 198 -1.68 -13.56 -14.31
C ILE A 198 -2.47 -13.42 -13.00
N LEU A 199 -3.66 -12.83 -12.99
CA LEU A 199 -4.52 -12.76 -11.80
C LEU A 199 -5.12 -14.12 -11.42
N PRO A 200 -5.04 -14.55 -10.14
CA PRO A 200 -5.53 -15.86 -9.71
C PRO A 200 -7.01 -16.06 -9.98
N ASP A 201 -7.37 -17.20 -10.54
CA ASP A 201 -8.76 -17.61 -10.73
C ASP A 201 -9.23 -18.43 -9.52
N ARG A 202 -10.50 -18.85 -9.54
CA ARG A 202 -11.05 -19.71 -8.48
C ARG A 202 -10.23 -20.97 -8.22
N VAL A 203 -9.67 -21.56 -9.29
CA VAL A 203 -8.90 -22.81 -9.19
C VAL A 203 -7.58 -22.56 -8.46
N ALA A 204 -6.93 -21.43 -8.72
CA ALA A 204 -5.72 -21.01 -8.03
C ALA A 204 -5.95 -20.75 -6.53
N LEU A 205 -7.17 -20.41 -6.12
CA LEU A 205 -7.52 -20.12 -4.72
C LEU A 205 -8.19 -21.31 -4.00
N GLU A 206 -8.50 -22.39 -4.71
CA GLU A 206 -9.20 -23.56 -4.16
C GLU A 206 -8.45 -24.21 -2.99
N GLY A 207 -9.15 -24.40 -1.88
CA GLY A 207 -8.59 -24.99 -0.66
C GLY A 207 -7.91 -23.99 0.28
N THR A 208 -7.98 -22.69 -0.01
CA THR A 208 -7.47 -21.61 0.85
C THR A 208 -8.60 -20.80 1.49
N SER A 209 -8.26 -19.84 2.34
CA SER A 209 -9.25 -18.89 2.89
C SER A 209 -9.94 -18.07 1.80
N PHE A 210 -9.31 -17.83 0.65
CA PHE A 210 -9.87 -17.07 -0.47
C PHE A 210 -10.72 -17.92 -1.42
N ALA A 211 -10.98 -19.19 -1.08
CA ALA A 211 -11.74 -20.09 -1.93
C ALA A 211 -13.21 -19.67 -1.98
N SER A 212 -13.62 -19.12 -3.12
CA SER A 212 -15.02 -18.81 -3.42
C SER A 212 -15.78 -20.07 -3.89
N LEU A 213 -17.02 -20.23 -3.43
CA LEU A 213 -17.89 -21.33 -3.87
C LEU A 213 -18.44 -21.05 -5.28
N PRO A 214 -18.59 -22.08 -6.13
CA PRO A 214 -19.26 -21.90 -7.42
C PRO A 214 -20.70 -21.38 -7.20
N GLY A 215 -21.03 -20.25 -7.83
CA GLY A 215 -22.29 -19.54 -7.66
C GLY A 215 -22.30 -18.48 -6.55
N GLY A 216 -21.18 -18.23 -5.88
CA GLY A 216 -20.99 -17.04 -5.04
C GLY A 216 -21.10 -15.75 -5.85
N TYR A 217 -21.27 -14.61 -5.17
CA TYR A 217 -21.38 -13.30 -5.83
C TYR A 217 -20.14 -12.96 -6.67
N PHE A 218 -18.96 -13.44 -6.27
CA PHE A 218 -17.68 -13.19 -6.95
C PHE A 218 -16.85 -14.48 -7.04
N PRO A 219 -17.20 -15.41 -7.96
CA PRO A 219 -16.57 -16.72 -8.02
C PRO A 219 -15.11 -16.66 -8.49
N ASP A 220 -14.68 -15.61 -9.20
CA ASP A 220 -13.29 -15.41 -9.66
C ASP A 220 -12.69 -14.09 -9.14
N GLY A 221 -13.22 -13.57 -8.03
CA GLY A 221 -12.99 -12.20 -7.53
C GLY A 221 -13.88 -11.16 -8.22
N GLU A 222 -13.97 -9.95 -7.66
CA GLU A 222 -14.55 -8.80 -8.37
C GLU A 222 -13.53 -8.31 -9.40
N ARG A 223 -13.64 -8.79 -10.64
CA ARG A 223 -12.68 -8.49 -11.70
C ARG A 223 -13.05 -7.22 -12.46
N SER A 224 -12.05 -6.39 -12.69
CA SER A 224 -12.12 -5.22 -13.56
C SER A 224 -11.00 -5.23 -14.60
N GLY A 225 -11.23 -4.56 -15.73
CA GLY A 225 -10.20 -4.36 -16.75
C GLY A 225 -9.24 -3.22 -16.35
N TYR A 226 -8.65 -2.59 -17.36
CA TYR A 226 -7.74 -1.45 -17.15
C TYR A 226 -8.40 -0.33 -16.34
N GLU A 227 -9.71 -0.13 -16.49
CA GLU A 227 -10.51 0.86 -15.79
C GLU A 227 -10.51 0.72 -14.25
N GLY A 228 -10.23 -0.46 -13.73
CA GLY A 228 -10.17 -0.73 -12.29
C GLY A 228 -8.74 -0.79 -11.75
N THR A 229 -7.74 -0.34 -12.51
CA THR A 229 -6.35 -0.31 -12.02
C THR A 229 -5.95 1.10 -11.61
N ILE A 230 -4.85 1.19 -10.86
CA ILE A 230 -4.22 2.45 -10.47
C ILE A 230 -3.91 3.36 -11.66
N CYS A 231 -3.70 2.79 -12.86
CA CYS A 231 -3.41 3.56 -14.05
C CYS A 231 -4.63 4.20 -14.70
N ALA A 232 -5.85 3.77 -14.35
CA ALA A 232 -7.07 4.50 -14.68
C ALA A 232 -7.29 5.68 -13.74
N GLU A 233 -7.03 5.50 -12.45
CA GLU A 233 -7.17 6.54 -11.42
C GLU A 233 -6.08 7.61 -11.53
N HIS A 234 -4.85 7.16 -11.75
CA HIS A 234 -3.65 7.97 -11.90
C HIS A 234 -3.01 7.71 -13.28
N PRO A 235 -3.56 8.28 -14.36
CA PRO A 235 -3.09 7.99 -15.72
C PRO A 235 -1.74 8.61 -16.05
N LYS A 236 -1.34 9.70 -15.37
CA LYS A 236 -0.09 10.42 -15.67
C LYS A 236 1.17 9.57 -15.43
N PRO A 237 1.30 8.86 -14.29
CA PRO A 237 2.41 7.91 -14.07
C PRO A 237 2.52 6.81 -15.13
N CYS A 238 1.40 6.31 -15.65
CA CYS A 238 1.42 5.17 -16.56
C CYS A 238 1.58 5.59 -18.03
N ALA A 239 0.99 6.72 -18.43
CA ALA A 239 1.01 7.25 -19.80
C ALA A 239 0.64 6.17 -20.85
N ASP A 240 1.16 6.26 -22.07
CA ASP A 240 0.86 5.31 -23.16
C ASP A 240 1.70 4.00 -23.08
N ARG A 241 2.38 3.74 -21.95
CA ARG A 241 3.28 2.57 -21.79
C ARG A 241 2.53 1.28 -21.48
N VAL A 242 1.43 1.38 -20.72
CA VAL A 242 0.63 0.21 -20.33
C VAL A 242 -0.25 -0.22 -21.49
N ARG A 243 -0.13 -1.49 -21.90
CA ARG A 243 -0.91 -2.05 -23.02
C ARG A 243 -2.22 -2.66 -22.57
N ALA A 244 -2.23 -3.23 -21.37
CA ALA A 244 -3.40 -3.77 -20.74
C ALA A 244 -3.22 -3.76 -19.22
N GLY A 245 -4.35 -3.70 -18.52
CA GLY A 245 -4.42 -3.85 -17.07
C GLY A 245 -5.60 -4.73 -16.71
N ALA A 246 -5.50 -5.37 -15.56
CA ALA A 246 -6.61 -6.05 -14.90
C ALA A 246 -6.45 -5.91 -13.39
N SER A 247 -7.56 -5.83 -12.67
CA SER A 247 -7.59 -5.87 -11.22
C SER A 247 -8.63 -6.89 -10.74
N ALA A 248 -8.43 -7.37 -9.51
CA ALA A 248 -9.34 -8.31 -8.87
C ALA A 248 -9.28 -8.19 -7.35
N GLY A 249 -10.46 -8.09 -6.72
CA GLY A 249 -10.64 -8.19 -5.28
C GLY A 249 -10.92 -9.63 -4.81
N TYR A 250 -10.31 -10.05 -3.71
CA TYR A 250 -10.48 -11.37 -3.08
C TYR A 250 -10.67 -11.26 -1.58
N SER A 251 -11.76 -11.83 -1.08
CA SER A 251 -12.07 -11.84 0.34
C SER A 251 -11.88 -13.24 0.95
N PRO A 252 -11.30 -13.35 2.17
CA PRO A 252 -11.15 -14.63 2.86
C PRO A 252 -12.47 -15.19 3.43
N ASN A 253 -13.56 -14.43 3.37
CA ASN A 253 -14.91 -14.89 3.70
C ASN A 253 -15.96 -13.94 3.09
N ASP A 254 -17.21 -14.42 2.99
CA ASP A 254 -18.37 -13.68 2.48
C ASP A 254 -18.81 -12.50 3.38
N MET A 255 -18.09 -12.25 4.48
CA MET A 255 -18.36 -11.16 5.43
C MET A 255 -17.17 -10.19 5.52
N SER A 256 -16.43 -9.95 4.43
CA SER A 256 -15.29 -9.00 4.46
C SER A 256 -15.72 -7.61 4.91
N GLU A 257 -16.86 -7.12 4.42
CA GLU A 257 -17.48 -5.85 4.84
C GLU A 257 -17.81 -5.77 6.35
N GLU A 258 -17.98 -6.91 7.04
CA GLU A 258 -18.31 -6.95 8.48
C GLU A 258 -17.16 -7.44 9.38
N THR A 259 -16.22 -8.24 8.86
CA THR A 259 -15.24 -8.99 9.68
C THR A 259 -13.84 -9.14 9.08
N GLY A 260 -13.55 -8.63 7.88
CA GLY A 260 -12.33 -8.99 7.15
C GLY A 260 -11.53 -7.82 6.58
N TRP A 261 -10.29 -8.14 6.21
CA TRP A 261 -9.58 -7.43 5.16
C TRP A 261 -9.84 -8.16 3.83
N HIS A 262 -9.67 -7.50 2.69
CA HIS A 262 -9.67 -8.11 1.36
C HIS A 262 -8.31 -7.90 0.67
N ALA A 263 -7.94 -8.82 -0.23
CA ALA A 263 -6.80 -8.66 -1.11
C ALA A 263 -7.24 -7.97 -2.40
N GLU A 264 -6.63 -6.85 -2.76
CA GLU A 264 -6.77 -6.28 -4.10
C GLU A 264 -5.48 -6.55 -4.89
N LEU A 265 -5.62 -7.22 -6.03
CA LEU A 265 -4.50 -7.55 -6.89
C LEU A 265 -4.66 -6.87 -8.24
N GLU A 266 -3.65 -6.12 -8.67
CA GLU A 266 -3.59 -5.53 -9.99
C GLU A 266 -2.41 -6.07 -10.79
N VAL A 267 -2.59 -6.13 -12.12
CA VAL A 267 -1.52 -6.45 -13.07
C VAL A 267 -1.55 -5.45 -14.22
N LEU A 268 -0.39 -4.86 -14.50
CA LEU A 268 -0.14 -3.97 -15.62
C LEU A 268 0.84 -4.66 -16.58
N VAL A 269 0.45 -4.75 -17.84
CA VAL A 269 1.23 -5.44 -18.88
C VAL A 269 1.76 -4.45 -19.89
N HIS A 270 3.06 -4.54 -20.17
CA HIS A 270 3.80 -3.63 -21.03
C HIS A 270 4.32 -4.32 -22.29
N ALA A 271 4.61 -3.55 -23.33
CA ALA A 271 5.22 -4.09 -24.55
C ALA A 271 6.69 -4.50 -24.36
N SER A 272 7.36 -3.95 -23.36
CA SER A 272 8.76 -4.21 -23.07
C SER A 272 9.06 -4.09 -21.58
N GLU A 273 10.16 -4.70 -21.14
CA GLU A 273 10.68 -4.53 -19.79
C GLU A 273 11.03 -3.07 -19.47
N ALA A 274 11.59 -2.35 -20.44
CA ALA A 274 11.94 -0.92 -20.28
C ALA A 274 10.71 -0.03 -20.06
N ASP A 275 9.57 -0.37 -20.69
CA ASP A 275 8.31 0.34 -20.45
C ASP A 275 7.78 0.04 -19.03
N ALA A 276 7.92 -1.21 -18.56
CA ALA A 276 7.53 -1.61 -17.22
C ALA A 276 8.38 -0.94 -16.14
N GLU A 277 9.70 -0.88 -16.33
CA GLU A 277 10.65 -0.17 -15.45
C GLU A 277 10.29 1.32 -15.34
N GLN A 278 10.04 1.99 -16.47
CA GLN A 278 9.63 3.39 -16.47
C GLN A 278 8.28 3.64 -15.79
N THR A 279 7.31 2.73 -15.95
CA THR A 279 6.03 2.82 -15.25
C THR A 279 6.21 2.61 -13.74
N PHE A 280 7.00 1.62 -13.34
CA PHE A 280 7.32 1.34 -11.94
C PHE A 280 7.95 2.58 -11.27
N ASP A 281 9.02 3.13 -11.87
CA ASP A 281 9.69 4.34 -11.37
C ASP A 281 8.74 5.55 -11.28
N ALA A 282 7.86 5.71 -12.26
CA ALA A 282 6.89 6.80 -12.29
C ALA A 282 5.85 6.66 -11.19
N LEU A 283 5.37 5.44 -10.91
CA LEU A 283 4.45 5.13 -9.81
C LEU A 283 5.13 5.34 -8.45
N VAL A 284 6.36 4.84 -8.27
CA VAL A 284 7.16 5.08 -7.06
C VAL A 284 7.29 6.58 -6.78
N LYS A 285 7.60 7.35 -7.81
CA LYS A 285 7.72 8.81 -7.70
C LYS A 285 6.37 9.47 -7.41
N ALA A 286 5.28 8.98 -7.98
CA ALA A 286 3.94 9.54 -7.73
C ALA A 286 3.52 9.33 -6.27
N PHE A 287 3.57 8.09 -5.79
CA PHE A 287 3.21 7.75 -4.41
C PHE A 287 4.12 8.42 -3.38
N GLY A 288 5.41 8.65 -3.72
CA GLY A 288 6.33 9.36 -2.83
C GLY A 288 6.09 10.85 -2.67
N ASN A 289 5.45 11.50 -3.65
CA ASN A 289 5.29 12.95 -3.69
C ASN A 289 3.84 13.42 -3.47
N ASP A 290 2.87 12.52 -3.56
CA ASP A 290 1.45 12.86 -3.55
C ASP A 290 0.68 12.07 -2.50
N ALA A 291 0.49 12.69 -1.34
CA ALA A 291 -0.28 12.11 -0.24
C ALA A 291 -1.78 11.92 -0.55
N SER A 292 -2.27 12.45 -1.69
CA SER A 292 -3.66 12.23 -2.14
C SER A 292 -3.87 10.92 -2.90
N THR A 293 -2.79 10.21 -3.23
CA THR A 293 -2.86 8.91 -3.91
C THR A 293 -3.31 7.77 -3.00
N GLY A 294 -3.55 8.02 -1.72
CA GLY A 294 -3.91 6.97 -0.77
C GLY A 294 -2.74 6.09 -0.35
N PHE A 295 -1.54 6.22 -0.94
CA PHE A 295 -0.38 5.41 -0.57
C PHE A 295 0.68 6.23 0.15
N ARG A 296 1.26 5.66 1.21
CA ARG A 296 2.41 6.22 1.92
C ARG A 296 3.59 5.26 1.83
N PRO A 297 4.73 5.66 1.24
CA PRO A 297 5.92 4.82 1.22
C PRO A 297 6.33 4.44 2.64
N ASP A 298 6.48 3.14 2.86
CA ASP A 298 6.91 2.59 4.14
C ASP A 298 7.66 1.28 3.89
N PRO A 299 9.00 1.32 3.84
CA PRO A 299 9.83 0.13 3.67
C PRO A 299 9.73 -0.89 4.82
N SER A 300 9.03 -0.55 5.90
CA SER A 300 8.73 -1.46 7.01
C SER A 300 7.30 -1.99 6.98
N ALA A 301 6.47 -1.56 6.02
CA ALA A 301 5.11 -2.04 5.84
C ALA A 301 5.06 -3.54 5.59
N TYR A 302 6.03 -4.03 4.82
CA TYR A 302 6.23 -5.43 4.51
C TYR A 302 7.70 -5.78 4.73
N THR A 303 7.97 -6.92 5.34
CA THR A 303 9.34 -7.44 5.47
C THR A 303 9.42 -8.76 4.70
N PRO A 304 10.08 -8.79 3.54
CA PRO A 304 10.28 -10.04 2.82
C PRO A 304 11.11 -11.03 3.66
N PRO A 305 10.84 -12.34 3.58
CA PRO A 305 11.72 -13.35 4.16
C PRO A 305 13.15 -13.17 3.69
N ALA A 306 14.14 -13.48 4.54
CA ALA A 306 15.56 -13.18 4.30
C ALA A 306 16.15 -13.79 3.00
N GLU A 307 15.49 -14.77 2.40
CA GLU A 307 15.89 -15.43 1.15
C GLU A 307 14.86 -15.25 0.00
N ALA A 308 13.78 -14.52 0.24
CA ALA A 308 12.75 -14.29 -0.78
C ALA A 308 13.26 -13.29 -1.81
N GLN A 309 13.63 -13.78 -2.99
CA GLN A 309 13.88 -12.92 -4.15
C GLN A 309 12.55 -12.57 -4.81
N LEU A 310 11.98 -11.43 -4.41
CA LEU A 310 10.72 -10.93 -4.94
C LEU A 310 11.00 -10.01 -6.14
N GLY A 311 10.60 -10.45 -7.33
CA GLY A 311 10.68 -9.64 -8.55
C GLY A 311 12.08 -9.19 -8.95
N ASP A 312 12.12 -8.30 -9.94
CA ASP A 312 13.32 -7.54 -10.31
C ASP A 312 13.44 -6.26 -9.46
N GLU A 313 12.29 -5.65 -9.14
CA GLU A 313 12.14 -4.48 -8.27
C GLU A 313 10.92 -4.64 -7.36
N ILE A 314 11.01 -4.07 -6.15
CA ILE A 314 9.91 -4.01 -5.18
C ILE A 314 9.84 -2.64 -4.51
N ALA A 315 8.64 -2.22 -4.16
CA ALA A 315 8.38 -1.05 -3.33
C ALA A 315 7.16 -1.29 -2.44
N ASP A 316 7.29 -0.93 -1.16
CA ASP A 316 6.29 -1.21 -0.14
C ASP A 316 5.66 0.06 0.41
N TYR A 317 4.35 0.00 0.64
CA TYR A 317 3.53 1.13 1.02
C TYR A 317 2.53 0.75 2.11
N ARG A 318 2.13 1.74 2.88
CA ARG A 318 0.87 1.72 3.63
C ARG A 318 -0.23 2.27 2.77
N VAL A 319 -1.37 1.58 2.78
CA VAL A 319 -2.60 2.08 2.18
C VAL A 319 -3.31 2.94 3.23
N VAL A 320 -3.73 4.12 2.81
CA VAL A 320 -4.29 5.17 3.65
C VAL A 320 -5.59 5.68 3.05
N TRP A 321 -6.68 5.47 3.77
CA TRP A 321 -7.99 6.01 3.43
C TRP A 321 -8.44 7.03 4.47
N GLU A 322 -8.84 8.22 4.05
CA GLU A 322 -9.23 9.33 4.94
C GLU A 322 -8.23 9.62 6.09
N GLY A 323 -6.94 9.37 5.85
CA GLY A 323 -5.87 9.56 6.83
C GLY A 323 -5.67 8.40 7.82
N GLN A 324 -6.41 7.31 7.67
CA GLN A 324 -6.26 6.08 8.46
C GLN A 324 -5.45 5.03 7.70
N ASP A 325 -4.55 4.34 8.40
CA ASP A 325 -3.80 3.19 7.88
C ASP A 325 -4.73 1.96 7.78
N ILE A 326 -5.18 1.71 6.55
CA ILE A 326 -6.11 0.64 6.24
C ILE A 326 -5.42 -0.57 5.63
N GLY A 327 -4.16 -0.48 5.21
CA GLY A 327 -3.60 -1.54 4.39
C GLY A 327 -2.09 -1.58 4.26
N ILE A 328 -1.60 -2.67 3.69
CA ILE A 328 -0.24 -2.79 3.16
C ILE A 328 -0.32 -3.11 1.67
N MET A 329 0.53 -2.46 0.88
CA MET A 329 0.68 -2.71 -0.56
C MET A 329 2.13 -3.07 -0.85
N CYS A 330 2.32 -4.12 -1.65
CA CYS A 330 3.60 -4.41 -2.29
C CYS A 330 3.45 -4.22 -3.80
N MET A 331 4.22 -3.29 -4.35
CA MET A 331 4.36 -3.13 -5.81
C MET A 331 5.61 -3.89 -6.26
N MET A 332 5.46 -4.75 -7.26
CA MET A 332 6.52 -5.61 -7.78
C MET A 332 6.63 -5.47 -9.30
N ARG A 333 7.85 -5.32 -9.81
CA ARG A 333 8.14 -5.49 -11.25
C ARG A 333 8.74 -6.86 -11.49
N ARG A 334 8.31 -7.51 -12.58
CA ARG A 334 8.98 -8.69 -13.13
C ARG A 334 8.90 -8.68 -14.67
N GLY A 335 10.04 -8.48 -15.33
CA GLY A 335 10.09 -8.35 -16.79
C GLY A 335 9.14 -7.24 -17.30
N PRO A 336 8.26 -7.50 -18.28
CA PRO A 336 7.29 -6.53 -18.80
C PRO A 336 6.01 -6.39 -17.94
N TYR A 337 5.98 -6.97 -16.73
CA TYR A 337 4.81 -6.97 -15.85
C TYR A 337 5.10 -6.14 -14.59
N VAL A 338 4.10 -5.36 -14.17
CA VAL A 338 4.06 -4.72 -12.85
C VAL A 338 2.81 -5.23 -12.15
N ALA A 339 2.94 -5.64 -10.88
CA ALA A 339 1.83 -6.06 -10.04
C ALA A 339 1.74 -5.17 -8.80
N LEU A 340 0.53 -4.83 -8.39
CA LEU A 340 0.21 -4.19 -7.12
C LEU A 340 -0.58 -5.23 -6.30
N ILE A 341 -0.16 -5.47 -5.07
CA ILE A 341 -0.64 -6.58 -4.24
C ILE A 341 -0.96 -6.02 -2.86
N ASP A 342 -2.24 -5.85 -2.61
CA ASP A 342 -2.72 -5.04 -1.49
C ASP A 342 -3.50 -5.93 -0.52
N GLN A 343 -3.33 -5.67 0.77
CA GLN A 343 -4.23 -6.13 1.81
C GLN A 343 -4.87 -4.90 2.42
N GLU A 344 -6.18 -4.76 2.28
CA GLU A 344 -6.94 -3.62 2.77
C GLU A 344 -7.99 -4.05 3.80
N LYS A 345 -8.10 -3.30 4.90
CA LYS A 345 -9.09 -3.52 5.94
C LYS A 345 -10.44 -2.95 5.51
N ASP A 346 -11.44 -3.81 5.39
CA ASP A 346 -12.85 -3.38 5.34
C ASP A 346 -13.46 -3.30 6.75
N GLY A 347 -13.06 -4.22 7.63
CA GLY A 347 -13.57 -4.33 9.00
C GLY A 347 -12.59 -3.83 10.07
N TRP A 348 -13.10 -3.22 11.15
CA TRP A 348 -12.30 -2.74 12.29
C TRP A 348 -11.55 -3.85 13.07
N ALA A 349 -11.92 -5.11 12.89
CA ALA A 349 -11.26 -6.28 13.49
C ALA A 349 -10.23 -6.94 12.55
N ALA A 350 -10.02 -6.39 11.35
CA ALA A 350 -9.15 -6.97 10.35
C ALA A 350 -7.67 -6.92 10.78
N VAL A 351 -7.02 -8.08 10.75
CA VAL A 351 -5.60 -8.25 11.05
C VAL A 351 -4.88 -8.44 9.73
N MET A 352 -4.15 -7.41 9.28
CA MET A 352 -3.17 -7.55 8.20
C MET A 352 -2.01 -8.37 8.73
N ASP A 353 -1.53 -9.31 7.93
CA ASP A 353 -0.43 -10.15 8.34
C ASP A 353 0.61 -10.31 7.21
N ASN A 354 1.88 -10.31 7.63
CA ASN A 354 3.02 -10.36 6.72
C ASN A 354 3.14 -11.72 6.03
N GLU A 355 2.63 -12.80 6.66
CA GLU A 355 2.68 -14.15 6.10
C GLU A 355 1.76 -14.25 4.87
N THR A 356 0.52 -13.80 4.99
CA THR A 356 -0.42 -13.72 3.89
C THR A 356 0.08 -12.79 2.78
N GLN A 357 0.69 -11.64 3.14
CA GLN A 357 1.31 -10.75 2.14
C GLN A 357 2.39 -11.50 1.37
N THR A 358 3.26 -12.23 2.07
CA THR A 358 4.31 -13.03 1.45
C THR A 358 3.72 -14.09 0.52
N GLN A 359 2.65 -14.77 0.93
CA GLN A 359 1.99 -15.79 0.10
C GLN A 359 1.41 -15.18 -1.19
N LEU A 360 0.70 -14.04 -1.09
CA LEU A 360 0.14 -13.34 -2.25
C LEU A 360 1.25 -12.82 -3.19
N ASN A 361 2.29 -12.19 -2.63
CA ASN A 361 3.46 -11.72 -3.39
C ASN A 361 4.15 -12.89 -4.13
N THR A 362 4.31 -14.03 -3.47
CA THR A 362 4.94 -15.22 -4.05
C THR A 362 4.08 -15.83 -5.15
N LEU A 363 2.76 -15.89 -4.95
CA LEU A 363 1.81 -16.36 -5.96
C LEU A 363 1.90 -15.50 -7.22
N MET A 364 1.82 -14.18 -7.08
CA MET A 364 1.88 -13.26 -8.21
C MET A 364 3.23 -13.34 -8.94
N LEU A 365 4.34 -13.45 -8.20
CA LEU A 365 5.65 -13.66 -8.81
C LEU A 365 5.73 -14.96 -9.62
N ARG A 366 5.21 -16.09 -9.10
CA ARG A 366 5.20 -17.36 -9.84
C ARG A 366 4.38 -17.24 -11.12
N ARG A 367 3.22 -16.61 -11.06
CA ARG A 367 2.34 -16.42 -12.22
C ARG A 367 2.95 -15.46 -13.26
N MET A 368 3.63 -14.40 -12.83
CA MET A 368 4.41 -13.54 -13.73
C MET A 368 5.60 -14.29 -14.37
N ASN A 369 6.25 -15.20 -13.64
CA ASN A 369 7.34 -16.02 -14.20
C ASN A 369 6.86 -17.04 -15.24
N GLU A 370 5.67 -17.63 -15.03
CA GLU A 370 5.01 -18.50 -16.03
C GLU A 370 4.72 -17.69 -17.31
N ALA A 371 4.10 -16.52 -17.16
CA ALA A 371 3.83 -15.61 -18.28
C ALA A 371 5.12 -15.16 -19.00
N LEU A 372 6.17 -14.84 -18.24
CA LEU A 372 7.48 -14.45 -18.78
C LEU A 372 8.13 -15.58 -19.58
N SER A 373 7.84 -16.83 -19.22
CA SER A 373 8.31 -18.03 -19.91
C SER A 373 7.40 -18.44 -21.08
N GLY A 374 6.37 -17.66 -21.40
CA GLY A 374 5.40 -17.96 -22.44
C GLY A 374 4.35 -19.00 -22.07
N ASP A 375 4.35 -19.47 -20.81
CA ASP A 375 3.38 -20.42 -20.30
C ASP A 375 2.12 -19.72 -19.82
N THR A 376 0.97 -20.39 -19.93
CA THR A 376 -0.26 -19.89 -19.31
C THR A 376 -0.15 -20.00 -17.79
N PRO A 377 -0.32 -18.90 -17.05
CA PRO A 377 -0.20 -18.94 -15.59
C PRO A 377 -1.22 -19.88 -14.95
N HIS A 378 -0.77 -20.68 -14.00
CA HIS A 378 -1.56 -21.71 -13.34
C HIS A 378 -1.16 -21.96 -11.88
N ALA A 379 -0.08 -21.35 -11.39
CA ALA A 379 0.30 -21.47 -9.98
C ALA A 379 -0.87 -21.14 -9.05
N ALA A 380 -1.02 -21.94 -7.99
CA ALA A 380 -2.09 -21.82 -7.00
C ALA A 380 -1.54 -21.37 -5.64
N LEU A 381 -2.38 -20.69 -4.85
CA LEU A 381 -2.01 -20.17 -3.53
C LEU A 381 -1.65 -21.30 -2.55
N ARG A 382 -2.32 -22.46 -2.66
CA ARG A 382 -1.97 -23.66 -1.86
C ARG A 382 -0.55 -24.17 -2.10
N ASP A 383 0.05 -23.87 -3.27
CA ASP A 383 1.39 -24.33 -3.62
C ASP A 383 2.50 -23.40 -3.09
N VAL A 384 2.13 -22.24 -2.55
CA VAL A 384 3.04 -21.29 -1.88
C VAL A 384 2.92 -21.34 -0.35
N GLN A 385 1.87 -21.95 0.19
CA GLN A 385 1.62 -22.10 1.64
C GLN A 385 2.60 -23.04 2.37
N SER A 386 3.43 -23.80 1.65
CA SER A 386 4.29 -24.85 2.20
C SER A 386 5.80 -24.55 2.14
N ALA A 387 6.19 -23.27 2.02
CA ALA A 387 7.60 -22.86 2.00
C ALA A 387 8.08 -22.31 3.35
#